data_AF-A0A8H4WJY7-F1
#
_entry.id   AF-A0A8H4WJY7-F1
#
_cell.length_a   1.000
_cell.length_b   1.000
_cell.length_c   1.000
_cell.angle_alpha   90.00
_cell.angle_beta   90.00
_cell.angle_gamma   90.00
#
_symmetry.space_group_name_H-M   'P 1'
#
loop_
_entity.id
_entity.type
_entity.pdbx_description
1 polymer ?
#
loop_
_entity_poly.entity_id
_entity_poly.type
_entity_poly.pdbx_seq_one_letter_code
_entity_poly.pdbx_strand_id
1 'polypeptide(L)' 'MICPPRGTFQIGWICALPIEAAAAKEMLDESFRTLEAQDPADSNAGRVGKHYVVIGGREEK' A
#
# COMPACT_ATOMS: atom_id res chain seq x y z
N MET A 1 -9.55 2.45 10.20
CA MET A 1 -10.71 2.18 9.34
C MET A 1 -10.79 0.70 8.98
N ILE A 2 -11.98 0.25 8.55
CA ILE A 2 -12.18 -1.08 7.97
C ILE A 2 -11.45 -1.11 6.62
N CYS A 3 -10.65 -2.13 6.36
CA CYS A 3 -9.94 -2.29 5.09
C CYS A 3 -10.95 -2.53 3.95
N PRO A 4 -10.90 -1.76 2.86
CA PRO A 4 -11.73 -2.00 1.68
C PRO A 4 -11.54 -3.41 1.09
N PRO A 5 -12.54 -3.98 0.40
CA PRO A 5 -12.40 -5.27 -0.27
C PRO A 5 -11.24 -5.24 -1.29
N ARG A 6 -10.46 -6.32 -1.42
CA ARG A 6 -9.34 -6.41 -2.38
C ARG A 6 -9.64 -5.91 -3.81
N GLY A 7 -10.87 -6.12 -4.30
CA GLY A 7 -11.30 -5.71 -5.64
C GLY A 7 -11.45 -4.19 -5.82
N THR A 8 -11.40 -3.40 -4.74
CA THR A 8 -11.42 -1.93 -4.83
C THR A 8 -10.05 -1.35 -5.16
N PHE A 9 -8.98 -2.08 -4.86
CA PHE A 9 -7.63 -1.66 -5.17
C PHE A 9 -7.33 -1.94 -6.64
N GLN A 10 -7.23 -0.86 -7.41
CA GLN A 10 -7.07 -0.91 -8.87
C GLN A 10 -5.67 -0.50 -9.32
N ILE A 11 -4.87 0.08 -8.42
CA ILE A 11 -3.55 0.61 -8.72
C ILE A 11 -2.52 -0.12 -7.86
N GLY A 12 -1.51 -0.71 -8.51
CA GLY A 12 -0.31 -1.24 -7.87
C GLY A 12 0.85 -0.27 -8.04
N TRP A 13 1.40 0.22 -6.94
CA TRP A 13 2.61 1.03 -6.90
C TRP A 13 3.77 0.14 -6.44
N ILE A 14 4.68 -0.19 -7.36
CA ILE A 14 5.84 -1.02 -7.05
C ILE A 14 7.05 -0.14 -6.76
N CYS A 15 7.67 -0.38 -5.61
CA CYS A 15 8.87 0.29 -5.15
C CYS A 15 10.03 -0.72 -5.12
N ALA A 16 11.13 -0.39 -5.78
CA ALA A 16 12.30 -1.25 -5.81
C ALA A 16 13.18 -1.03 -4.56
N LEU A 17 13.19 0.19 -4.04
CA LEU A 17 13.98 0.59 -2.89
C LEU A 17 13.09 0.86 -1.67
N PRO A 18 13.57 0.55 -0.44
CA PRO A 18 12.84 0.86 0.79
C PRO A 18 12.50 2.34 0.94
N ILE A 19 13.37 3.24 0.48
CA ILE A 19 13.12 4.69 0.52
C ILE A 19 11.97 5.12 -0.37
N GLU A 20 11.74 4.43 -1.50
CA GLU A 20 10.62 4.68 -2.39
C GLU A 20 9.31 4.22 -1.74
N ALA A 21 9.33 3.06 -1.07
CA ALA A 21 8.18 2.57 -0.33
C ALA A 21 7.83 3.49 0.85
N ALA A 22 8.84 3.97 1.58
CA ALA A 22 8.66 4.96 2.64
C ALA A 22 8.05 6.27 2.11
N ALA A 23 8.57 6.80 1.01
CA ALA A 23 8.01 7.99 0.37
C ALA A 23 6.57 7.77 -0.11
N ALA A 24 6.27 6.63 -0.74
CA ALA A 24 4.94 6.30 -1.22
C ALA A 24 3.91 6.22 -0.09
N LYS A 25 4.30 5.69 1.09
CA LYS A 25 3.45 5.68 2.29
C LYS A 25 3.09 7.07 2.77
N GLU A 26 4.07 7.97 2.83
CA GLU A 26 3.86 9.36 3.25
C GLU A 26 2.98 10.14 2.26
N MET A 27 2.87 9.68 1.01
CA MET A 27 1.99 10.26 0.00
C MET A 27 0.53 9.77 0.07
N LEU A 28 0.21 8.82 0.96
CA LEU A 28 -1.17 8.34 1.16
C LEU A 28 -1.97 9.33 1.99
N ASP A 29 -3.17 9.67 1.52
CA ASP A 29 -4.15 10.42 2.33
C ASP A 29 -4.69 9.57 3.49
N GLU A 30 -4.84 8.26 3.24
CA GLU A 30 -5.32 7.28 4.21
C GLU A 30 -4.60 5.96 4.00
N SER A 31 -4.20 5.30 5.09
CA SER A 31 -3.57 3.98 5.08
C SER A 31 -4.49 2.91 5.70
N PHE A 32 -4.54 1.76 5.04
CA PHE A 32 -5.31 0.59 5.45
C PHE A 32 -4.38 -0.50 5.98
N ARG A 33 -4.84 -1.26 6.97
CA ARG A 33 -4.10 -2.42 7.47
C ARG A 33 -4.03 -3.51 6.41
N THR A 34 -2.90 -4.21 6.43
CA THR A 34 -2.52 -5.40 5.67
C THR A 34 -3.74 -6.20 5.20
N LEU A 35 -3.91 -6.29 3.88
CA LEU A 35 -4.85 -7.24 3.29
C LEU A 35 -4.41 -8.65 3.70
N GLU A 36 -5.32 -9.45 4.25
CA GLU A 36 -5.03 -10.80 4.77
C GLU A 36 -4.41 -11.77 3.73
N ALA A 37 -4.43 -11.41 2.45
CA ALA A 37 -3.87 -12.18 1.33
C ALA A 37 -2.57 -11.60 0.75
N GLN A 38 -2.02 -10.50 1.29
CA GLN A 38 -0.72 -9.97 0.88
C GLN A 38 0.41 -10.57 1.71
N ASP A 39 1.58 -10.70 1.09
CA ASP A 39 2.80 -11.06 1.83
C ASP A 39 3.03 -10.04 2.95
N PRO A 40 3.29 -10.45 4.20
CA PRO A 40 3.48 -9.55 5.32
C PRO A 40 4.62 -8.53 5.10
N ALA A 41 5.54 -8.79 4.16
CA ALA A 41 6.59 -7.85 3.78
C ALA A 41 6.16 -6.79 2.73
N ASP A 42 5.01 -6.95 2.07
CA ASP A 42 4.53 -6.13 0.95
C ASP A 42 3.21 -5.39 1.27
N SER A 43 2.89 -5.22 2.54
CA SER A 43 1.50 -5.06 2.99
C SER A 43 1.00 -3.63 3.22
N ASN A 44 1.37 -2.69 2.35
CA ASN A 44 0.94 -1.30 2.51
C ASN A 44 -0.13 -0.95 1.48
N ALA A 45 -1.35 -0.70 1.93
CA ALA A 45 -2.45 -0.28 1.07
C ALA A 45 -3.01 1.05 1.57
N GLY A 46 -3.51 1.87 0.66
CA GLY A 46 -4.00 3.19 1.02
C GLY A 46 -4.81 3.85 -0.06
N ARG A 47 -5.04 5.14 0.13
CA ARG A 47 -5.80 5.98 -0.79
C ARG A 47 -5.01 7.24 -1.13
N VAL A 48 -5.02 7.59 -2.42
CA VAL A 48 -4.53 8.87 -2.93
C VAL A 48 -5.67 9.50 -3.75
N GLY A 49 -6.20 10.62 -3.28
CA GLY A 49 -7.38 11.28 -3.82
C GLY A 49 -8.60 10.36 -3.85
N LYS A 50 -8.98 9.90 -5.04
CA LYS A 50 -10.11 8.96 -5.27
C LYS A 50 -9.67 7.53 -5.60
N HIS A 51 -8.37 7.28 -5.59
CA HIS A 51 -7.78 6.03 -6.04
C HIS A 51 -7.32 5.19 -4.86
N TYR A 52 -7.68 3.91 -4.88
CA TYR A 52 -7.18 2.91 -3.93
C TYR A 52 -5.93 2.27 -4.50
N VAL A 53 -4.83 2.41 -3.75
CA VAL A 53 -3.48 2.04 -4.17
C VAL A 53 -2.94 0.97 -3.24
N VAL A 54 -2.29 -0.04 -3.81
CA VAL A 54 -1.48 -1.01 -3.08
C VAL A 54 -0.02 -0.72 -3.39
N ILE A 55 0.80 -0.60 -2.35
CA ILE A 55 2.24 -0.41 -2.45
C ILE A 55 2.90 -1.77 -2.22
N GLY A 56 3.63 -2.26 -3.21
CA GLY A 56 4.45 -3.47 -3.12
C GLY A 56 5.93 -3.10 -3.19
N GLY A 57 6.76 -3.78 -2.41
CA GLY A 57 8.18 -3.45 -2.28
C GLY A 57 8.68 -3.84 -0.90
N ARG A 58 9.94 -4.29 -0.86
CA ARG A 58 10.59 -4.66 0.41
C ARG A 58 10.79 -3.42 1.28
N GLU A 59 10.25 -3.46 2.48
CA GLU A 59 10.66 -2.55 3.54
C GLU A 59 11.92 -3.09 4.24
N GLU A 60 12.91 -2.21 4.48
CA GLU A 60 13.99 -2.53 5.41
C GLU A 60 13.42 -2.50 6.84
N LYS A 61 13.67 -3.59 7.58
CA LYS A 61 13.16 -3.85 8.93
C LYS A 61 13.98 -3.16 10.01
#